data_AF-A0A383CBM2-F1
#
_entry.id   AF-A0A383CBM2-F1
#
_cell.length_a   1.000
_cell.length_b   1.000
_cell.length_c   1.000
_cell.angle_alpha   90.00
_cell.angle_beta   90.00
_cell.angle_gamma   90.00
#
_symmetry.space_group_name_H-M   'P 1'
#
loop_
_entity.id
_entity.type
_entity.pdbx_description
1 polymer ?
#
loop_
_entity_poly.entity_id
_entity_poly.type
_entity_poly.pdbx_seq_one_letter_code
_entity_poly.pdbx_strand_id
1 'polypeptide(L)' 'MAAPVHLTFFGGLGEIGRNCAALETQGRIVLLDCGQLFPDDMPGVDAVLPDFRWLLERADHLEACIVT' A
#
# COMPACT_ATOMS: atom_id res chain seq x y z
N MET A 1 -5.49 28.01 2.93
CA MET A 1 -5.37 26.77 3.74
C MET A 1 -4.79 25.68 2.83
N ALA A 2 -3.93 24.81 3.35
CA ALA A 2 -3.41 23.68 2.56
C ALA A 2 -4.54 22.67 2.28
N ALA A 3 -4.43 21.96 1.15
CA ALA A 3 -5.34 20.85 0.87
C ALA A 3 -5.11 19.72 1.89
N PRO A 4 -6.17 19.01 2.31
CA PRO A 4 -6.01 17.84 3.18
C PRO A 4 -5.22 16.74 2.48
N VAL A 5 -4.50 15.95 3.28
CA VAL A 5 -3.80 14.74 2.87
C VAL A 5 -4.43 13.57 3.60
N HIS A 6 -4.83 12.53 2.87
CA HIS A 6 -5.37 11.30 3.43
C HIS A 6 -4.30 10.21 3.35
N LEU A 7 -4.19 9.43 4.42
CA LEU A 7 -3.32 8.26 4.49
C LEU A 7 -4.18 7.02 4.59
N THR A 8 -3.94 6.05 3.70
CA THR A 8 -4.57 4.73 3.74
C THR A 8 -3.49 3.68 3.86
N PHE A 9 -3.56 2.80 4.86
CA PHE A 9 -2.56 1.75 5.08
C PHE A 9 -3.11 0.42 4.56
N PHE A 10 -2.34 -0.25 3.70
CA PHE A 10 -2.65 -1.57 3.17
C PHE A 10 -1.88 -2.69 3.88
N GLY A 11 -0.81 -2.34 4.60
CA GLY A 11 -0.06 -3.25 5.48
C GLY A 11 1.08 -2.54 6.22
N GLY A 12 1.76 -3.28 7.11
CA GLY A 12 2.85 -2.75 7.96
C GLY A 12 2.39 -2.08 9.26
N LEU A 13 1.08 -1.99 9.52
CA LEU A 13 0.57 -1.45 10.79
C LEU A 13 0.49 -2.56 11.84
N GLY A 14 1.34 -2.47 12.87
CA GLY A 14 1.32 -3.42 14.00
C GLY A 14 1.86 -4.81 13.65
N GLU A 15 2.38 -5.00 12.44
CA GLU A 15 2.93 -6.25 11.91
C GLU A 15 4.30 -6.00 11.26
N ILE A 16 5.12 -7.04 11.13
CA ILE A 16 6.37 -6.99 10.36
C ILE A 16 6.05 -7.40 8.91
N GLY A 17 6.57 -6.65 7.94
CA GLY A 17 6.37 -6.93 6.52
C GLY A 17 5.10 -6.31 5.95
N ARG A 18 4.84 -6.54 4.65
CA ARG A 18 3.69 -5.98 3.91
C ARG A 18 3.56 -4.45 3.98
N ASN A 19 4.66 -3.72 4.19
CA ASN A 19 4.68 -2.26 4.22
C ASN A 19 4.09 -1.72 2.92
N CYS A 20 2.96 -1.03 3.02
CA CYS A 20 2.28 -0.46 1.87
C CYS A 20 1.25 0.57 2.36
N ALA A 21 1.32 1.80 1.85
CA ALA A 21 0.38 2.86 2.16
C ALA A 21 0.14 3.79 0.96
N ALA A 22 -1.01 4.44 0.88
CA ALA A 22 -1.29 5.50 -0.09
C ALA A 22 -1.34 6.86 0.62
N LEU A 23 -0.70 7.86 0.02
CA LEU A 23 -1.01 9.27 0.26
C LEU A 23 -1.91 9.78 -0.84
N GLU A 24 -3.01 10.39 -0.47
CA GLU A 24 -3.94 11.02 -1.40
C GLU A 24 -4.09 12.50 -1.09
N THR A 25 -3.93 13.34 -2.12
CA THR A 25 -4.28 14.76 -2.05
C THR A 25 -4.70 15.27 -3.41
N GLN A 26 -5.72 16.13 -3.43
CA GLN A 26 -6.24 16.75 -4.66
C GLN A 26 -6.61 15.72 -5.75
N GLY A 27 -7.14 14.55 -5.36
CA GLY A 27 -7.53 13.47 -6.28
C GLY A 27 -6.38 12.68 -6.88
N ARG A 28 -5.14 12.90 -6.41
CA ARG A 28 -3.93 12.23 -6.87
C ARG A 28 -3.40 11.32 -5.77
N ILE A 29 -2.96 10.13 -6.15
CA ILE A 29 -2.50 9.09 -5.23
C ILE A 29 -1.02 8.79 -5.50
N VAL A 30 -0.23 8.72 -4.44
CA VAL A 30 1.12 8.14 -4.47
C VAL A 30 1.16 6.97 -3.51
N LEU A 31 1.64 5.82 -3.98
CA LEU A 31 1.89 4.66 -3.15
C LEU A 31 3.28 4.77 -2.49
N LEU A 32 3.34 4.45 -1.20
CA LEU A 32 4.57 4.21 -0.45
C LEU A 32 4.75 2.71 -0.28
N ASP A 33 5.83 2.20 -0.85
CA ASP A 33 6.21 0.80 -0.90
C ASP A 33 5.16 -0.13 -1.50
N CYS A 34 5.59 -1.36 -1.72
CA CYS A 34 4.75 -2.50 -2.07
C CYS A 34 5.37 -3.77 -1.48
N GLY A 35 5.63 -3.72 -0.17
CA GLY A 35 6.30 -4.78 0.55
C GLY A 35 5.47 -6.07 0.59
N GLN A 36 6.16 -7.19 0.72
CA GLN A 36 5.57 -8.51 0.98
C GLN A 36 5.90 -8.97 2.40
N LEU A 37 5.17 -9.98 2.87
CA LEU A 37 5.54 -10.78 4.03
C LEU A 37 5.90 -12.18 3.53
N PHE A 38 7.02 -12.70 3.99
CA PHE A 38 7.38 -14.11 3.82
C PHE A 38 6.74 -14.91 4.96
N PRO A 39 5.91 -15.93 4.66
CA PRO A 39 5.22 -16.68 5.70
C PRO A 39 6.08 -17.83 6.24
N ASP A 40 6.18 -17.94 7.56
CA ASP A 40 6.87 -19.06 8.22
C ASP A 40 5.95 -20.28 8.44
N ASP A 41 4.65 -20.04 8.66
CA ASP A 41 3.66 -21.06 9.06
C ASP A 41 2.60 -21.35 7.99
N MET A 42 2.91 -21.11 6.71
CA MET A 42 2.00 -21.38 5.58
C MET A 42 2.68 -22.23 4.50
N PRO A 43 2.64 -23.58 4.60
CA PRO A 43 3.31 -24.46 3.66
C PRO A 43 2.86 -24.24 2.20
N GLY A 44 3.83 -24.00 1.32
CA GLY A 44 3.61 -23.79 -0.11
C GLY A 44 3.19 -22.36 -0.49
N VAL A 45 3.16 -21.42 0.46
CA VAL A 45 2.94 -20.00 0.18
C VAL A 45 4.28 -19.29 0.10
N ASP A 46 4.56 -18.64 -1.04
CA ASP A 46 5.83 -17.92 -1.24
C ASP A 46 5.79 -16.47 -0.75
N ALA A 47 4.60 -15.85 -0.73
CA ALA A 47 4.42 -14.44 -0.40
C ALA A 47 3.01 -14.14 0.09
N VAL A 48 2.90 -13.22 1.06
CA VAL A 48 1.64 -12.58 1.44
C VAL A 48 1.70 -11.10 1.04
N LEU A 49 0.78 -10.68 0.18
CA LEU A 49 0.74 -9.34 -0.40
C LEU A 49 -0.33 -8.45 0.27
N PRO A 50 -0.23 -7.11 0.18
CA PRO A 50 -1.31 -6.20 0.54
C PRO A 50 -2.56 -6.40 -0.32
N ASP A 51 -3.72 -6.05 0.23
CA ASP A 51 -4.98 -6.03 -0.53
C ASP A 51 -5.10 -4.75 -1.35
N PHE A 52 -4.94 -4.87 -2.67
CA PHE A 52 -4.97 -3.74 -3.59
C PHE A 52 -6.35 -3.40 -4.15
N ARG A 53 -7.44 -4.04 -3.72
CA ARG A 53 -8.79 -3.78 -4.29
C ARG A 53 -9.15 -2.29 -4.28
N TRP A 54 -8.88 -1.60 -3.18
CA TRP A 54 -9.11 -0.15 -3.06
C TRP A 54 -8.32 0.67 -4.10
N LEU A 55 -7.08 0.26 -4.38
CA LEU A 55 -6.18 0.93 -5.32
C LEU A 55 -6.55 0.63 -6.78
N LEU A 56 -6.90 -0.63 -7.08
CA LEU A 56 -7.29 -1.07 -8.42
C LEU A 56 -8.53 -0.35 -8.93
N GLU A 57 -9.51 -0.08 -8.06
CA GLU A 57 -10.69 0.73 -8.39
C GLU A 57 -10.37 2.20 -8.71
N ARG A 58 -9.17 2.68 -8.35
CA ARG A 58 -8.70 4.08 -8.46
C ARG A 58 -7.40 4.17 -9.25
N ALA A 59 -7.11 3.17 -10.09
CA ALA A 59 -5.84 3.05 -10.78
C ALA A 59 -5.50 4.29 -11.63
N ASP A 60 -6.52 4.94 -12.20
CA ASP A 60 -6.37 6.17 -13.00
C ASP A 60 -5.89 7.39 -12.18
N HIS A 61 -5.98 7.33 -10.85
CA HIS A 61 -5.53 8.40 -9.95
C HIS A 61 -4.12 8.14 -9.39
N LEU A 62 -3.54 6.96 -9.66
CA LEU A 62 -2.22 6.58 -9.17
C LEU A 62 -1.12 7.19 -10.03
N GLU A 63 -0.29 8.03 -9.42
CA GLU A 63 0.75 8.79 -10.12
C GLU A 63 2.12 8.12 -10.05
N ALA A 64 2.42 7.48 -8.92
CA ALA A 64 3.72 6.87 -8.65
C ALA A 64 3.66 5.85 -7.51
N CYS A 65 4.68 4.98 -7.47
CA CYS A 65 5.06 4.19 -6.31
C CYS A 65 6.48 4.60 -5.89
N ILE A 66 6.64 5.01 -4.63
CA ILE A 66 7.93 5.36 -4.04
C ILE A 66 8.40 4.16 -3.21
N VAL A 67 9.59 3.66 -3.51
CA VAL A 67 10.24 2.56 -2.78
C VAL A 67 11.36 3.14 -1.94
N THR A 68 11.39 2.81 -0.64
CA THR A 68 12.43 3.30 0.31
C THR A 68 13.70 2.46 0.32
#